data_AF-A0A931ED41-F1
#
_entry.id   AF-A0A931ED41-F1
#
_cell.length_a   1.000
_cell.length_b   1.000
_cell.length_c   1.000
_cell.angle_alpha   90.00
_cell.angle_beta   90.00
_cell.angle_gamma   90.00
#
_symmetry.space_group_name_H-M   'P 1'
#
loop_
_entity.id
_entity.type
_entity.pdbx_description
1 polymer ?
#
loop_
_entity_poly.entity_id
_entity_poly.type
_entity_poly.pdbx_seq_one_letter_code
_entity_poly.pdbx_strand_id
1 'polypeptide(L)' 'MARPRTYEEKRIATAVRLPESIHHRLHQAALDRDISANLLVTRAVAEFLDRLPTADTILGAPGRKVRPRRERTPS' A
#
# COMPACT_ATOMS: atom_id res chain seq x y z
N MET A 1 12.97 -31.10 16.16
CA MET A 1 13.00 -30.73 14.73
C MET A 1 11.78 -29.86 14.43
N ALA A 2 11.96 -28.60 14.03
CA ALA A 2 10.84 -27.70 13.75
C ALA A 2 10.16 -28.10 12.43
N ARG A 3 8.84 -28.26 12.44
CA ARG A 3 8.03 -28.61 11.25
C ARG A 3 8.24 -27.53 10.18
N PRO A 4 8.51 -27.90 8.91
CA PRO A 4 8.56 -26.92 7.83
C PRO A 4 7.21 -26.20 7.78
N ARG A 5 7.23 -24.87 7.82
CA ARG A 5 6.03 -24.07 7.54
C ARG A 5 5.80 -24.13 6.03
N THR A 6 5.12 -25.17 5.56
CA THR A 6 4.59 -25.22 4.20
C THR A 6 3.53 -24.15 4.09
N TYR A 7 3.83 -23.09 3.36
CA TYR A 7 2.83 -22.11 2.94
C TYR A 7 2.32 -22.55 1.58
N GLU A 8 1.01 -22.45 1.35
CA GLU A 8 0.36 -22.80 0.07
C GLU A 8 0.92 -21.98 -1.11
N GLU A 9 1.32 -20.73 -0.84
CA GLU A 9 1.86 -19.82 -1.85
C GLU A 9 3.29 -19.36 -1.54
N LYS A 10 4.08 -19.17 -2.60
CA LYS A 10 5.42 -18.61 -2.52
C LYS A 10 5.36 -17.15 -2.07
N ARG A 11 6.01 -16.83 -0.94
CA ARG A 11 6.14 -15.46 -0.43
C ARG A 11 7.36 -14.76 -1.02
N ILE A 12 7.18 -13.52 -1.44
CA ILE A 12 8.25 -12.64 -1.91
C ILE A 12 8.53 -11.60 -0.82
N ALA A 13 9.80 -11.41 -0.46
CA ALA A 13 10.19 -10.37 0.47
C ALA A 13 10.07 -9.01 -0.23
N THR A 14 9.19 -8.15 0.26
CA THR A 14 8.96 -6.81 -0.29
C THR A 14 9.25 -5.76 0.76
N ALA A 15 10.23 -4.90 0.49
CA ALA A 15 10.53 -3.76 1.34
C ALA A 15 9.58 -2.59 1.01
N VAL A 16 8.70 -2.24 1.95
CA VAL A 16 7.79 -1.09 1.83
C VAL A 16 8.22 -0.03 2.85
N ARG A 17 8.42 1.21 2.39
CA ARG A 17 8.73 2.34 3.26
C ARG A 17 7.42 2.94 3.77
N LEU A 18 7.24 2.95 5.09
CA LEU A 18 6.10 3.57 5.75
C LEU A 18 6.55 4.81 6.51
N PRO A 19 5.72 5.86 6.62
CA PRO A 19 5.94 6.93 7.59
C PRO A 19 6.07 6.33 9.00
N GLU A 20 6.95 6.90 9.81
CA GLU A 20 7.24 6.43 11.17
C GLU A 20 5.97 6.29 12.03
N SER A 21 5.07 7.26 11.95
CA SER A 21 3.79 7.25 12.67
C SER A 21 2.91 6.05 12.29
N ILE A 22 2.92 5.64 11.03
CA ILE A 22 2.16 4.47 10.55
C ILE A 22 2.86 3.18 10.96
N HIS A 23 4.19 3.14 10.87
CA HIS A 23 4.99 2.00 11.31
C HIS A 23 4.73 1.69 12.79
N HIS A 24 4.79 2.69 13.67
CA HIS A 24 4.49 2.50 15.10
C HIS A 24 3.06 2.02 15.34
N ARG A 25 2.07 2.63 14.69
CA ARG A 25 0.66 2.23 14.84
C ARG A 25 0.41 0.80 14.37
N LEU A 26 1.03 0.39 13.27
CA LEU A 26 0.96 -0.98 12.77
C LEU A 26 1.54 -1.98 13.79
N HIS A 27 2.70 -1.67 14.35
CA HIS A 27 3.34 -2.51 15.36
C HIS A 27 2.52 -2.60 16.65
N GLN A 28 1.97 -1.49 17.14
CA GLN A 28 1.08 -1.50 18.31
C GLN A 28 -0.17 -2.35 18.05
N ALA A 29 -0.83 -2.15 16.90
CA ALA A 29 -2.02 -2.93 16.54
C ALA A 29 -1.74 -4.44 16.41
N ALA A 30 -0.54 -4.81 15.97
CA ALA A 30 -0.08 -6.19 15.89
C ALA A 30 0.15 -6.80 17.28
N LEU A 31 0.82 -6.05 18.17
CA LEU A 31 1.08 -6.46 19.56
C LEU A 31 -0.21 -6.65 20.35
N ASP A 32 -1.15 -5.70 20.26
CA ASP A 32 -2.44 -5.75 20.98
C ASP A 32 -3.28 -6.99 20.64
N ARG A 33 -3.05 -7.56 19.45
CA ARG A 33 -3.83 -8.68 18.90
C ARG A 33 -3.06 -10.00 18.87
N ASP A 34 -1.82 -10.01 19.36
CA ASP A 34 -0.90 -11.15 19.28
C ASP A 34 -0.78 -11.75 17.86
N ILE A 35 -0.63 -10.86 16.87
CA ILE A 35 -0.47 -11.24 15.45
C ILE A 35 0.72 -10.54 14.82
N SER A 36 1.21 -11.05 13.68
CA SER A 36 2.31 -10.41 12.96
C SER A 36 1.87 -9.15 12.21
N ALA A 37 2.72 -8.12 12.20
CA ALA A 37 2.53 -6.94 11.35
C ALA A 37 2.41 -7.30 9.86
N ASN A 38 3.14 -8.32 9.41
CA ASN A 38 3.02 -8.85 8.05
C ASN A 38 1.59 -9.31 7.73
N LEU A 39 0.91 -10.02 8.65
CA LEU A 39 -0.47 -10.46 8.45
C LEU A 39 -1.42 -9.28 8.27
N LEU A 40 -1.27 -8.24 9.10
CA LEU A 40 -2.07 -7.02 8.99
C LEU A 40 -1.84 -6.32 7.65
N VAL A 41 -0.57 -6.18 7.23
CA VAL A 41 -0.23 -5.59 5.93
C VAL A 41 -0.81 -6.42 4.78
N THR A 42 -0.65 -7.74 4.80
CA THR A 42 -1.19 -8.62 3.75
C THR A 42 -2.70 -8.49 3.65
N ARG A 43 -3.44 -8.48 4.77
CA ARG A 43 -4.89 -8.32 4.76
C ARG A 43 -5.33 -6.94 4.26
N ALA A 44 -4.68 -5.88 4.75
CA ALA A 44 -5.01 -4.52 4.34
C ALA A 44 -4.74 -4.29 2.85
N VAL A 45 -3.63 -4.82 2.32
CA VAL A 45 -3.31 -4.74 0.89
C VAL A 45 -4.32 -5.54 0.08
N ALA A 46 -4.66 -6.77 0.45
CA ALA A 46 -5.67 -7.56 -0.25
C ALA A 46 -7.04 -6.84 -0.31
N GLU A 47 -7.53 -6.37 0.84
CA GLU A 47 -8.81 -5.65 0.93
C GLU A 47 -8.80 -4.35 0.12
N PHE A 48 -7.67 -3.63 0.12
CA PHE A 48 -7.51 -2.43 -0.69
C PHE A 48 -7.50 -2.75 -2.18
N LEU A 49 -6.78 -3.81 -2.59
CA LEU A 49 -6.73 -4.27 -3.98
C LEU A 49 -8.11 -4.71 -4.49
N ASP A 50 -8.88 -5.43 -3.68
CA ASP A 50 -10.25 -5.85 -4.03
C ASP A 50 -11.21 -4.67 -4.20
N ARG A 51 -10.94 -3.56 -3.51
CA ARG A 51 -11.74 -2.34 -3.55
C ARG A 51 -11.17 -1.25 -4.46
N LEU A 52 -10.06 -1.51 -5.16
CA LEU A 52 -9.42 -0.50 -5.99
C LEU A 52 -10.42 0.01 -7.03
N PRO A 53 -10.79 1.31 -7.00
CA PRO A 53 -11.46 1.90 -8.14
C PRO A 53 -10.48 1.89 -9.33
N THR A 54 -11.01 1.90 -10.55
CA THR A 54 -10.21 1.96 -11.79
C THR A 54 -9.13 3.04 -11.70
N ALA A 55 -7.97 2.78 -12.33
CA ALA A 55 -6.72 3.54 -12.18
C ALA A 55 -6.86 5.08 -12.18
N ASP A 56 -7.84 5.61 -12.90
CA ASP A 56 -8.18 7.03 -12.96
C ASP A 56 -8.55 7.66 -11.60
N THR A 57 -9.04 6.87 -10.64
CA THR A 57 -9.46 7.36 -9.32
C THR A 57 -8.31 7.41 -8.32
N ILE A 58 -7.30 6.55 -8.48
CA ILE A 58 -6.13 6.46 -7.58
C ILE A 58 -5.12 7.58 -7.87
N LEU A 59 -5.01 7.98 -9.15
CA LEU A 59 -4.21 9.12 -9.58
C LEU A 59 -4.95 10.46 -9.36
N GLY A 60 -6.23 10.42 -9.00
CA GLY A 60 -7.10 11.56 -8.68
C GLY A 60 -6.83 12.20 -7.32
N ALA A 61 -5.62 12.71 -7.11
CA ALA A 61 -5.35 13.68 -6.06
C ALA A 61 -6.29 14.91 -6.20
N PRO A 62 -6.69 15.59 -5.10
CA PRO A 62 -7.47 16.81 -5.22
C PRO A 62 -6.65 17.89 -5.96
N GLY A 63 -7.05 18.18 -7.20
CA GLY A 63 -6.83 19.46 -7.86
C GLY A 63 -5.40 19.82 -8.26
N ARG A 64 -4.70 19.01 -9.06
CA ARG A 64 -3.71 19.63 -9.97
C ARG A 64 -4.46 20.18 -11.17
N LYS A 65 -4.93 21.44 -11.07
CA LYS A 65 -5.39 22.20 -12.23
C LYS A 65 -4.29 22.13 -13.28
N VAL A 66 -4.52 21.34 -14.33
CA VAL A 66 -3.70 21.39 -15.54
C VAL A 66 -3.86 22.81 -16.07
N ARG A 67 -2.86 23.66 -15.84
CA ARG A 67 -2.82 24.97 -16.49
C ARG A 67 -2.78 24.69 -17.98
N PRO A 68 -3.69 25.25 -18.79
CA PRO A 68 -3.63 25.07 -20.24
C PRO A 68 -2.26 25.57 -20.70
N ARG A 69 -1.56 24.68 -21.40
CA ARG A 69 -0.28 24.97 -22.06
C ARG A 69 -0.56 26.13 -23.02
N ARG A 70 -0.09 27.33 -22.69
CA ARG A 70 -0.15 28.46 -23.62
C ARG A 70 0.61 28.03 -24.88
N GLU A 71 -0.14 27.89 -25.98
CA GLU A 71 0.41 27.75 -27.30
C GLU A 71 1.34 28.94 -27.54
N ARG A 72 2.63 28.64 -27.76
CA ARG A 72 3.55 29.64 -28.30
C ARG A 72 3.27 29.70 -29.78
N THR A 73 2.60 30.75 -30.22
CA THR A 73 2.57 31.17 -31.63
C THR A 73 4.00 31.55 -32.03
N PRO A 74 4.62 30.93 -33.04
CA PRO A 74 5.76 31.55 -33.70
C PRO A 74 5.25 32.56 -34.74
N SER A 75 5.83 33.76 -34.68
CA SER A 75 5.75 34.79 -35.71
C SER A 75 6.55 34.41 -36.96
#